data_AF-A0A847AEJ3-F1
#
_entry.id   AF-A0A847AEJ3-F1
#
_cell.length_a   1.000
_cell.length_b   1.000
_cell.length_c   1.000
_cell.angle_alpha   90.00
_cell.angle_beta   90.00
_cell.angle_gamma   90.00
#
_symmetry.space_group_name_H-M   'P 1'
#
loop_
_entity.id
_entity.type
_entity.pdbx_description
1 polymer ?
#
loop_
_entity_poly.entity_id
_entity_poly.type
_entity_poly.pdbx_seq_one_letter_code
_entity_poly.pdbx_strand_id
1 'polypeptide(L)'
;METKVTFIYDYKSIGLPEEMTAIRLPDMDDFIENQCRGLAEKHSTIELPKGQSHLLTDDMVKKEEIPGVETVEQYREILKKEIPAAVVSEQVHAILMNYLMPQLVERSTFEINDEEATRESMKRLEAFEANAKERELTLEEAGQKDFGLPAMDEGQVRQYVLYLGRTSFLFRILAREYLQRQGQIFDLASYSSYVKELTEVSGMPEEQVRDLVPVHVYMEEVPALTMLDEMSAWIAQQVKLESESEPKPKD
;
A
#
# COMPACT_ATOMS: atom_id res chain seq x y z
N MET A 1 9.15 27.69 -15.78
CA MET A 1 8.99 26.52 -16.68
C MET A 1 8.31 25.46 -15.85
N GLU A 2 7.28 24.78 -16.33
CA GLU A 2 6.67 23.66 -15.57
C GLU A 2 7.38 22.35 -15.93
N THR A 3 7.44 21.42 -14.97
CA THR A 3 7.95 20.08 -15.23
C THR A 3 7.03 19.33 -16.18
N LYS A 4 7.59 18.70 -17.22
CA LYS A 4 6.81 17.92 -18.20
C LYS A 4 7.51 16.61 -18.59
N VAL A 5 6.72 15.64 -19.04
CA VAL A 5 7.21 14.35 -19.51
C VAL A 5 7.44 14.40 -21.02
N THR A 6 8.62 14.00 -21.47
CA THR A 6 8.94 13.92 -22.91
C THR A 6 8.83 12.49 -23.43
N PHE A 7 9.14 11.50 -22.59
CA PHE A 7 9.03 10.08 -22.93
C PHE A 7 8.56 9.27 -21.71
N ILE A 8 7.63 8.35 -21.93
CA ILE A 8 7.11 7.43 -20.91
C ILE A 8 7.61 6.02 -21.24
N TYR A 9 8.37 5.42 -20.33
CA TYR A 9 8.75 4.03 -20.45
C TYR A 9 7.53 3.13 -20.20
N ASP A 10 7.41 2.01 -20.93
CA ASP A 10 6.36 1.05 -20.67
C ASP A 10 6.66 0.26 -19.39
N TYR A 11 5.87 0.47 -18.34
CA TYR A 11 6.08 -0.20 -17.06
C TYR A 11 5.93 -1.73 -17.16
N LYS A 12 5.16 -2.24 -18.13
CA LYS A 12 5.02 -3.69 -18.38
C LYS A 12 6.29 -4.32 -18.93
N SER A 13 7.19 -3.49 -19.45
CA SER A 13 8.53 -3.88 -19.91
C SER A 13 9.60 -3.83 -18.80
N ILE A 14 9.23 -3.46 -17.57
CA ILE A 14 10.10 -3.55 -16.39
C ILE A 14 9.94 -4.95 -15.79
N GLY A 15 10.97 -5.79 -15.91
CA GLY A 15 10.95 -7.13 -15.33
C GLY A 15 10.87 -7.08 -13.81
N LEU A 16 9.90 -7.79 -13.22
CA LEU A 16 9.81 -7.95 -11.77
C LEU A 16 10.71 -9.11 -11.32
N PRO A 17 11.56 -8.94 -10.30
CA PRO A 17 12.35 -10.03 -9.74
C PRO A 17 11.46 -11.19 -9.26
N GLU A 18 11.89 -12.42 -9.49
CA GLU A 18 11.14 -13.62 -9.08
C GLU A 18 11.00 -13.67 -7.56
N GLU A 19 12.04 -13.25 -6.82
CA GLU A 19 12.06 -13.19 -5.36
C GLU A 19 11.03 -12.20 -4.79
N MET A 20 10.59 -11.23 -5.58
CA MET A 20 9.54 -10.29 -5.18
C MET A 20 8.14 -10.81 -5.50
N THR A 21 7.99 -11.69 -6.49
CA THR A 21 6.69 -12.16 -6.98
C THR A 21 6.32 -13.55 -6.47
N ALA A 22 7.30 -14.35 -6.03
CA ALA A 22 7.07 -15.64 -5.37
C ALA A 22 6.97 -15.46 -3.85
N ILE A 23 5.76 -15.57 -3.31
CA ILE A 23 5.49 -15.46 -1.87
C ILE A 23 5.33 -16.85 -1.28
N ARG A 24 6.05 -17.11 -0.19
CA ARG A 24 5.83 -18.30 0.64
C ARG A 24 4.93 -17.93 1.81
N LEU A 25 3.78 -18.58 1.88
CA LEU A 25 2.95 -18.49 3.07
C LEU A 25 3.51 -19.41 4.16
N PRO A 26 3.34 -19.05 5.44
CA PRO A 26 3.55 -20.01 6.51
C PRO A 26 2.57 -21.19 6.38
N ASP A 27 2.83 -22.28 7.11
CA ASP A 27 1.81 -23.30 7.33
C ASP A 27 0.55 -22.61 7.89
N MET A 28 -0.51 -22.63 7.07
CA MET A 28 -1.72 -21.89 7.35
C MET A 28 -2.50 -22.50 8.51
N ASP A 29 -2.45 -23.81 8.71
CA ASP A 29 -3.15 -24.46 9.81
C ASP A 29 -2.47 -24.12 11.15
N ASP A 30 -1.13 -24.20 11.20
CA ASP A 30 -0.35 -23.79 12.37
C ASP A 30 -0.49 -22.29 12.64
N PHE A 31 -0.46 -21.45 11.60
CA PHE A 31 -0.64 -20.01 11.75
C PHE A 31 -2.03 -19.68 12.34
N ILE A 32 -3.09 -20.30 11.81
CA ILE A 32 -4.46 -20.08 12.28
C ILE A 32 -4.63 -20.56 13.72
N GLU A 33 -4.04 -21.70 14.08
CA GLU A 33 -4.07 -22.19 15.45
C GLU A 33 -3.38 -21.19 16.40
N ASN A 34 -2.25 -20.62 15.99
CA ASN A 34 -1.57 -19.58 16.75
C ASN A 34 -2.42 -18.31 16.91
N GLN A 35 -3.13 -17.88 15.86
CA GLN A 35 -4.08 -16.75 15.94
C GLN A 35 -5.24 -17.06 16.89
N CYS A 36 -5.82 -18.25 16.81
CA CYS A 36 -6.90 -18.69 17.68
C CYS A 36 -6.47 -18.71 19.16
N ARG A 37 -5.25 -19.20 19.43
CA ARG A 37 -4.67 -19.20 20.79
C ARG A 37 -4.46 -17.77 21.30
N GLY A 38 -3.89 -16.88 20.48
CA GLY A 38 -3.70 -15.47 20.86
C GLY A 38 -5.03 -14.77 21.17
N LEU A 39 -6.08 -15.06 20.39
CA LEU A 39 -7.41 -14.53 20.65
C LEU A 39 -8.03 -15.09 21.94
N ALA A 40 -7.82 -16.38 22.21
CA ALA A 40 -8.28 -16.99 23.45
C ALA A 40 -7.55 -16.41 24.69
N GLU A 41 -6.25 -16.16 24.58
CA GLU A 41 -5.45 -15.49 25.63
C GLU A 41 -5.93 -14.05 25.89
N LYS A 42 -6.26 -13.30 24.84
CA LYS A 42 -6.79 -11.93 24.94
C LYS A 42 -8.11 -11.86 25.71
N HIS A 43 -9.01 -12.83 25.51
CA HIS A 43 -10.37 -12.81 26.08
C HIS A 43 -10.58 -13.69 27.30
N SER A 44 -9.61 -14.54 27.62
CA SER A 44 -9.70 -15.38 28.80
C SER A 44 -9.61 -14.53 30.07
N THR A 45 -10.58 -14.75 30.96
CA THR A 45 -10.60 -14.16 32.31
C THR A 45 -10.07 -15.13 33.36
N ILE A 46 -9.58 -16.30 32.96
CA ILE A 46 -9.13 -17.38 33.85
C ILE A 46 -7.60 -17.38 33.85
N GLU A 47 -6.96 -17.40 35.02
CA GLU A 47 -5.53 -17.69 35.11
C GLU A 47 -5.31 -19.20 34.97
N LEU A 48 -4.60 -19.61 33.91
CA LEU A 48 -4.20 -21.01 33.73
C LEU A 48 -2.82 -21.29 34.31
N PRO A 49 -2.57 -22.54 34.79
CA PRO A 49 -1.24 -22.99 35.13
C PRO A 49 -0.26 -22.84 33.97
N LYS A 50 1.02 -22.59 34.28
CA LYS A 50 2.09 -22.40 33.31
C LYS A 50 2.16 -23.60 32.34
N GLY A 51 1.93 -23.34 31.05
CA GLY A 51 1.97 -24.36 29.98
C GLY A 51 0.62 -24.91 29.52
N GLN A 52 -0.51 -24.42 30.05
CA GLN A 52 -1.84 -24.69 29.48
C GLN A 52 -2.28 -23.54 28.58
N SER A 53 -2.83 -23.87 27.40
CA SER A 53 -3.37 -22.89 26.45
C SER A 53 -4.85 -22.68 26.66
N HIS A 54 -5.29 -21.43 26.54
CA HIS A 54 -6.72 -21.11 26.47
C HIS A 54 -7.33 -21.69 25.19
N LEU A 55 -8.48 -22.35 25.32
CA LEU A 55 -9.27 -22.79 24.17
C LEU A 55 -10.18 -21.63 23.75
N LEU A 56 -10.15 -21.30 22.46
CA LEU A 56 -11.05 -20.30 21.88
C LEU A 56 -12.49 -20.82 21.89
N THR A 57 -13.44 -19.98 22.32
CA THR A 57 -14.88 -20.29 22.28
C THR A 57 -15.63 -19.31 21.40
N ASP A 58 -16.83 -19.68 20.92
CA ASP A 58 -17.68 -18.80 20.11
C ASP A 58 -18.00 -17.47 20.82
N ASP A 59 -18.21 -17.52 22.13
CA ASP A 59 -18.44 -16.30 22.93
C ASP A 59 -17.22 -15.37 22.95
N MET A 60 -16.00 -15.90 22.83
CA MET A 60 -14.79 -15.08 22.68
C MET A 60 -14.68 -14.49 21.27
N VAL A 61 -15.08 -15.24 20.23
CA VAL A 61 -15.11 -14.74 18.85
C VAL A 61 -16.11 -13.59 18.70
N LYS A 62 -17.31 -13.73 19.27
CA LYS A 62 -18.35 -12.67 19.24
C LYS A 62 -17.88 -11.34 19.84
N LYS A 63 -16.94 -11.36 20.79
CA LYS A 63 -16.37 -10.16 21.39
C LYS A 63 -15.45 -9.37 20.46
N GLU A 64 -14.97 -9.95 19.36
CA GLU A 64 -14.21 -9.21 18.35
C GLU A 64 -15.11 -8.39 17.42
N GLU A 65 -16.44 -8.56 17.51
CA GLU A 65 -17.43 -7.80 16.73
C GLU A 65 -17.16 -7.85 15.22
N ILE A 66 -16.54 -8.94 14.74
CA ILE A 66 -16.21 -9.10 13.31
C ILE A 66 -17.52 -9.36 12.56
N PRO A 67 -17.89 -8.52 11.57
CA PRO A 67 -19.16 -8.65 10.86
C PRO A 67 -19.33 -10.04 10.21
N GLY A 68 -20.42 -10.73 10.55
CA GLY A 68 -20.74 -12.05 10.00
C GLY A 68 -19.97 -13.22 10.62
N VAL A 69 -19.24 -13.02 11.72
CA VAL A 69 -18.44 -14.05 12.39
C VAL A 69 -18.92 -14.25 13.82
N GLU A 70 -19.55 -15.39 14.07
CA GLU A 70 -20.13 -15.70 15.38
C GLU A 70 -19.54 -16.97 16.01
N THR A 71 -18.78 -17.76 15.26
CA THR A 71 -18.25 -19.07 15.68
C THR A 71 -16.76 -19.21 15.41
N VAL A 72 -16.11 -20.11 16.15
CA VAL A 72 -14.69 -20.45 15.94
C VAL A 72 -14.43 -20.98 14.53
N GLU A 73 -15.33 -21.80 14.00
CA GLU A 73 -15.22 -22.32 12.63
C GLU A 73 -15.28 -21.19 11.59
N GLN A 74 -16.23 -20.26 11.72
CA GLN A 74 -16.32 -19.10 10.83
C GLN A 74 -15.06 -18.22 10.91
N TYR A 75 -14.52 -18.03 12.11
CA TYR A 75 -13.29 -17.28 12.32
C TYR A 75 -12.11 -17.94 11.61
N ARG A 76 -11.94 -19.26 11.76
CA ARG A 76 -10.89 -20.02 11.06
C ARG A 76 -11.02 -19.93 9.54
N GLU A 77 -12.23 -20.08 9.01
CA GLU A 77 -12.46 -20.00 7.56
C GLU A 77 -12.18 -18.61 6.98
N ILE A 78 -12.51 -17.55 7.72
CA ILE A 78 -12.15 -16.18 7.32
C ILE A 78 -10.65 -15.98 7.32
N LEU A 79 -9.94 -16.46 8.35
CA LEU A 79 -8.48 -16.38 8.37
C LEU A 79 -7.86 -17.12 7.16
N LYS A 80 -8.34 -18.32 6.82
CA LYS A 80 -7.87 -19.07 5.64
C LYS A 80 -8.02 -18.29 4.34
N LYS A 81 -9.10 -17.52 4.21
CA LYS A 81 -9.42 -16.77 3.00
C LYS A 81 -8.72 -15.41 2.95
N GLU A 82 -8.79 -14.65 4.03
CA GLU A 82 -8.38 -13.24 4.04
C GLU A 82 -6.86 -13.08 4.24
N ILE A 83 -6.19 -13.98 4.97
CA ILE A 83 -4.73 -13.86 5.18
C ILE A 83 -3.97 -13.95 3.85
N PRO A 84 -4.17 -14.96 2.97
CA PRO A 84 -3.48 -14.99 1.69
C PRO A 84 -3.75 -13.74 0.84
N ALA A 85 -4.99 -13.25 0.84
CA ALA A 85 -5.37 -12.05 0.10
C ALA A 85 -4.68 -10.80 0.64
N ALA A 86 -4.61 -10.63 1.97
CA ALA A 86 -3.92 -9.54 2.62
C ALA A 86 -2.41 -9.57 2.32
N VAL A 87 -1.77 -10.75 2.44
CA VAL A 87 -0.35 -10.91 2.14
C VAL A 87 -0.04 -10.57 0.67
N VAL A 88 -0.88 -11.03 -0.27
CA VAL A 88 -0.74 -10.65 -1.69
C VAL A 88 -0.92 -9.15 -1.88
N SER A 89 -1.91 -8.54 -1.26
CA SER A 89 -2.16 -7.10 -1.35
C SER A 89 -0.99 -6.27 -0.81
N GLU A 90 -0.45 -6.65 0.35
CA GLU A 90 0.73 -6.02 0.94
C GLU A 90 1.96 -6.16 0.04
N GLN A 91 2.18 -7.36 -0.51
CA GLN A 91 3.29 -7.59 -1.44
C GLN A 91 3.15 -6.79 -2.73
N VAL A 92 1.96 -6.74 -3.32
CA VAL A 92 1.67 -5.90 -4.51
C VAL A 92 1.98 -4.44 -4.22
N HIS A 93 1.52 -3.93 -3.07
CA HIS A 93 1.79 -2.57 -2.64
C HIS A 93 3.30 -2.32 -2.48
N ALA A 94 4.02 -3.24 -1.84
CA ALA A 94 5.46 -3.15 -1.65
C ALA A 94 6.22 -3.13 -2.99
N ILE A 95 5.89 -4.02 -3.93
CA ILE A 95 6.49 -4.04 -5.28
C ILE A 95 6.20 -2.73 -6.01
N LEU A 96 4.95 -2.26 -5.95
CA LEU A 96 4.53 -1.06 -6.65
C LEU A 96 5.31 0.16 -6.16
N MET A 97 5.30 0.40 -4.85
CA MET A 97 5.83 1.62 -4.25
C MET A 97 7.37 1.61 -4.18
N ASN A 98 7.97 0.46 -3.89
CA ASN A 98 9.41 0.38 -3.63
C ASN A 98 10.24 -0.04 -4.85
N TYR A 99 9.60 -0.59 -5.90
CA TYR A 99 10.32 -1.07 -7.08
C TYR A 99 9.77 -0.47 -8.37
N LEU A 100 8.51 -0.76 -8.73
CA LEU A 100 7.99 -0.48 -10.07
C LEU A 100 7.83 1.02 -10.33
N MET A 101 7.23 1.77 -9.40
CA MET A 101 7.07 3.22 -9.54
C MET A 101 8.44 3.93 -9.63
N PRO A 102 9.40 3.69 -8.72
CA PRO A 102 10.76 4.25 -8.86
C PRO A 102 11.43 3.90 -10.19
N GLN A 103 11.38 2.64 -10.62
CA GLN A 103 11.98 2.21 -11.90
C GLN A 103 11.31 2.87 -13.10
N LEU A 104 9.99 3.07 -13.07
CA LEU A 104 9.26 3.75 -14.13
C LEU A 104 9.68 5.21 -14.25
N VAL A 105 9.79 5.91 -13.11
CA VAL A 105 10.26 7.30 -13.08
C VAL A 105 11.71 7.38 -13.58
N GLU A 106 12.59 6.50 -13.11
CA GLU A 106 14.01 6.47 -13.50
C GLU A 106 14.20 6.23 -15.01
N ARG A 107 13.39 5.36 -15.62
CA ARG A 107 13.49 4.99 -17.05
C ARG A 107 12.77 5.94 -17.99
N SER A 108 11.90 6.80 -17.46
CA SER A 108 11.17 7.81 -18.24
C SER A 108 11.97 9.10 -18.35
N THR A 109 11.62 9.97 -19.30
CA THR A 109 12.35 11.23 -19.53
C THR A 109 11.48 12.44 -19.24
N PHE A 110 12.06 13.40 -18.53
CA PHE A 110 11.41 14.62 -18.07
C PHE A 110 12.23 15.85 -18.43
N GLU A 111 11.56 16.94 -18.78
CA GLU A 111 12.12 18.29 -18.68
C GLU A 111 11.72 18.83 -17.31
N ILE A 112 12.67 18.84 -16.37
CA ILE A 112 12.39 19.08 -14.95
C ILE A 112 12.59 20.55 -14.60
N ASN A 113 11.61 21.14 -13.91
CA ASN A 113 11.83 22.33 -13.12
C ASN A 113 12.29 21.92 -11.71
N ASP A 114 13.58 22.11 -11.43
CA ASP A 114 14.17 21.70 -10.14
C ASP A 114 13.58 22.48 -8.95
N GLU A 115 13.05 23.69 -9.13
CA GLU A 115 12.39 24.43 -8.04
C GLU A 115 11.09 23.74 -7.61
N GLU A 116 10.30 23.24 -8.56
CA GLU A 116 9.07 22.48 -8.28
C GLU A 116 9.40 21.17 -7.61
N ALA A 117 10.33 20.40 -8.19
CA ALA A 117 10.74 19.12 -7.65
C ALA A 117 11.31 19.25 -6.22
N THR A 118 12.12 20.28 -5.97
CA THR A 118 12.67 20.57 -4.64
C THR A 118 11.56 20.96 -3.67
N ARG A 119 10.64 21.84 -4.06
CA ARG A 119 9.51 22.25 -3.22
C ARG A 119 8.65 21.07 -2.79
N GLU A 120 8.29 20.18 -3.73
CA GLU A 120 7.48 19.00 -3.41
C GLU A 120 8.23 18.00 -2.53
N SER A 121 9.54 17.85 -2.74
CA SER A 121 10.39 17.02 -1.88
C SER A 121 10.46 17.57 -0.46
N MET A 122 10.62 18.89 -0.30
CA MET A 122 10.66 19.57 0.99
C MET A 122 9.32 19.47 1.73
N LYS A 123 8.18 19.65 1.05
CA LYS A 123 6.85 19.45 1.65
C LYS A 123 6.70 18.04 2.24
N ARG A 124 7.18 17.02 1.53
CA ARG A 124 7.17 15.64 2.02
C ARG A 124 8.06 15.47 3.25
N LEU A 125 9.26 16.07 3.24
CA LEU A 125 10.16 16.03 4.39
C LEU A 125 9.54 16.72 5.61
N GLU A 126 8.99 17.92 5.45
CA GLU A 126 8.30 18.65 6.52
C GLU A 126 7.14 17.85 7.13
N ALA A 127 6.32 17.21 6.28
CA ALA A 127 5.24 16.34 6.74
C ALA A 127 5.75 15.11 7.51
N PHE A 128 6.84 14.50 7.03
CA PHE A 128 7.47 13.37 7.72
C PHE A 128 8.05 13.76 9.08
N GLU A 129 8.74 14.89 9.16
CA GLU A 129 9.28 15.43 10.41
C GLU A 129 8.17 15.79 11.40
N ALA A 130 7.07 16.37 10.93
CA ALA A 130 5.89 16.66 11.75
C ALA A 130 5.28 15.37 12.31
N ASN A 131 5.09 14.33 11.48
CA ASN A 131 4.56 13.04 11.91
C ASN A 131 5.46 12.34 12.94
N ALA A 132 6.79 12.36 12.72
CA ALA A 132 7.75 11.82 13.67
C ALA A 132 7.64 12.54 15.04
N LYS A 133 7.54 13.87 15.02
CA LYS A 133 7.36 14.68 16.22
C LYS A 133 6.03 14.39 16.93
N GLU A 134 4.93 14.26 16.21
CA GLU A 134 3.62 13.90 16.76
C GLU A 134 3.62 12.52 17.43
N ARG A 135 4.45 11.60 16.94
CA ARG A 135 4.63 10.25 17.50
C ARG A 135 5.72 10.18 18.57
N GLU A 136 6.32 11.31 18.94
CA GLU A 136 7.44 11.39 19.88
C GLU A 136 8.64 10.52 19.48
N LEU A 137 8.87 10.36 18.17
CA LEU A 137 9.99 9.60 17.61
C LEU A 137 11.09 10.54 17.11
N THR A 138 12.34 10.10 17.22
CA THR A 138 13.44 10.66 16.43
C THR A 138 13.23 10.34 14.94
N LEU A 139 13.89 11.07 14.06
CA LEU A 139 13.82 10.79 12.62
C LEU A 139 14.39 9.43 12.26
N GLU A 140 15.42 8.98 12.98
CA GLU A 140 15.99 7.63 12.82
C GLU A 140 14.96 6.55 13.17
N GLU A 141 14.29 6.68 14.30
CA GLU A 141 13.23 5.74 14.73
C GLU A 141 12.02 5.75 13.80
N ALA A 142 11.60 6.94 13.35
CA ALA A 142 10.53 7.08 12.38
C ALA A 142 10.92 6.44 11.03
N GLY A 143 12.14 6.69 10.55
CA GLY A 143 12.66 6.10 9.31
C GLY A 143 12.79 4.59 9.39
N GLN A 144 13.26 4.05 10.52
CA GLN A 144 13.33 2.61 10.73
C GLN A 144 11.93 1.97 10.76
N LYS A 145 10.97 2.62 11.42
CA LYS A 145 9.59 2.10 11.52
C LYS A 145 8.83 2.19 10.20
N ASP A 146 8.97 3.29 9.47
CA ASP A 146 8.17 3.55 8.28
C ASP A 146 8.82 3.00 6.99
N PHE A 147 10.15 2.82 6.96
CA PHE A 147 10.87 2.27 5.80
C PHE A 147 11.44 0.87 6.01
N GLY A 148 11.47 0.35 7.24
CA GLY A 148 11.94 -1.01 7.53
C GLY A 148 13.43 -1.25 7.28
N LEU A 149 14.22 -0.19 7.05
CA LEU A 149 15.65 -0.28 6.79
C LEU A 149 16.41 -0.06 8.11
N PRO A 150 17.05 -1.09 8.69
CA PRO A 150 17.86 -0.92 9.89
C PRO A 150 19.13 -0.13 9.55
N ALA A 151 19.52 0.78 10.45
CA ALA A 151 20.79 1.53 10.43
C ALA A 151 20.90 2.75 9.48
N MET A 152 19.80 3.45 9.17
CA MET A 152 19.90 4.79 8.59
C MET A 152 20.10 5.85 9.68
N ASP A 153 21.13 6.68 9.53
CA ASP A 153 21.28 7.90 10.33
C ASP A 153 20.26 8.98 9.89
N GLU A 154 20.08 10.02 10.71
CA GLU A 154 19.14 11.11 10.42
C GLU A 154 19.36 11.75 9.02
N GLY A 155 20.62 11.92 8.62
CA GLY A 155 20.96 12.49 7.31
C GLY A 155 20.51 11.60 6.16
N GLN A 156 20.72 10.30 6.28
CA GLN A 156 20.27 9.29 5.33
C GLN A 156 18.75 9.23 5.23
N VAL A 157 18.05 9.29 6.37
CA VAL A 157 16.57 9.36 6.40
C VAL A 157 16.08 10.57 5.63
N ARG A 158 16.63 11.77 5.92
CA ARG A 158 16.25 13.01 5.22
C ARG A 158 16.45 12.90 3.71
N GLN A 159 17.61 12.40 3.27
CA GLN A 159 17.90 12.23 1.84
C GLN A 159 16.93 11.23 1.18
N TYR A 160 16.61 10.13 1.87
CA TYR A 160 15.67 9.16 1.37
C TYR A 160 14.25 9.74 1.24
N VAL A 161 13.78 10.52 2.22
CA VAL A 161 12.47 11.18 2.15
C VAL A 161 12.43 12.20 1.00
N LEU A 162 13.49 12.97 0.80
CA LEU A 162 13.60 13.89 -0.34
C LEU A 162 13.54 13.14 -1.69
N TYR A 163 14.25 12.02 -1.79
CA TYR A 163 14.21 11.14 -2.96
C TYR A 163 12.79 10.62 -3.23
N LEU A 164 12.08 10.14 -2.20
CA LEU A 164 10.70 9.68 -2.32
C LEU A 164 9.76 10.82 -2.74
N GLY A 165 9.99 12.04 -2.23
CA GLY A 165 9.22 13.23 -2.59
C GLY A 165 9.38 13.60 -4.06
N ARG A 166 10.63 13.63 -4.56
CA ARG A 166 10.90 13.84 -5.99
C ARG A 166 10.29 12.74 -6.85
N THR A 167 10.42 11.49 -6.44
CA THR A 167 9.86 10.33 -7.17
C THR A 167 8.34 10.43 -7.26
N SER A 168 7.67 10.72 -6.14
CA SER A 168 6.20 10.89 -6.10
C SER A 168 5.74 12.05 -6.98
N PHE A 169 6.46 13.18 -6.96
CA PHE A 169 6.17 14.33 -7.81
C PHE A 169 6.28 14.00 -9.29
N LEU A 170 7.40 13.40 -9.71
CA LEU A 170 7.61 13.01 -11.11
C LEU A 170 6.61 11.95 -11.56
N PHE A 171 6.26 11.01 -10.68
CA PHE A 171 5.23 10.01 -10.96
C PHE A 171 3.86 10.64 -11.19
N ARG A 172 3.43 11.62 -10.38
CA ARG A 172 2.14 12.33 -10.61
C ARG A 172 2.07 12.97 -12.01
N ILE A 173 3.16 13.61 -12.43
CA ILE A 173 3.24 14.24 -13.76
C ILE A 173 3.23 13.17 -14.86
N LEU A 174 3.97 12.08 -14.66
CA LEU A 174 4.00 10.95 -15.59
C LEU A 174 2.62 10.29 -15.73
N ALA A 175 1.93 10.03 -14.63
CA ALA A 175 0.62 9.38 -14.62
C ALA A 175 -0.42 10.22 -15.35
N ARG A 176 -0.41 11.54 -15.13
CA ARG A 176 -1.28 12.47 -15.87
C ARG A 176 -1.02 12.40 -17.38
N GLU A 177 0.23 12.49 -17.81
CA GLU A 177 0.58 12.41 -19.23
C GLU A 177 0.24 11.02 -19.82
N TYR A 178 0.49 9.95 -19.08
CA TYR A 178 0.17 8.57 -19.48
C TYR A 178 -1.30 8.41 -19.79
N LEU A 179 -2.18 8.80 -18.86
CA LEU A 179 -3.62 8.67 -19.01
C LEU A 179 -4.18 9.63 -20.07
N GLN A 180 -3.60 10.83 -20.21
CA GLN A 180 -3.93 11.76 -21.30
C GLN A 180 -3.63 11.16 -22.69
N ARG A 181 -2.51 10.45 -22.84
CA ARG A 181 -2.18 9.74 -24.10
C ARG A 181 -3.14 8.59 -24.41
N GLN A 182 -3.83 8.07 -23.40
CA GLN A 182 -4.90 7.07 -23.56
C GLN A 182 -6.28 7.69 -23.78
N GLY A 183 -6.38 9.03 -23.82
CA GLY A 183 -7.64 9.75 -24.03
C GLY A 183 -8.45 10.00 -22.76
N GLN A 184 -7.89 9.74 -21.58
CA GLN A 184 -8.51 10.14 -20.32
C GLN A 184 -8.24 11.62 -20.04
N ILE A 185 -9.28 12.35 -19.63
CA ILE A 185 -9.20 13.78 -19.35
C ILE A 185 -9.65 14.00 -17.91
N PHE A 186 -8.85 14.77 -17.17
CA PHE A 186 -9.11 15.16 -15.79
C PHE A 186 -9.33 16.66 -15.76
N ASP A 187 -10.58 17.09 -15.93
CA ASP A 187 -11.01 18.47 -15.99
C ASP A 187 -12.30 18.70 -15.18
N LEU A 188 -12.87 19.91 -15.26
CA LEU A 188 -14.11 20.26 -14.55
C LEU A 188 -15.33 19.44 -14.99
N ALA A 189 -15.38 19.03 -16.26
CA ALA A 189 -16.48 18.25 -16.81
C ALA A 189 -16.39 16.80 -16.34
N SER A 190 -15.20 16.20 -16.39
CA SER A 190 -14.97 14.85 -15.89
C SER A 190 -15.13 14.77 -14.36
N TYR A 191 -14.74 15.81 -13.62
CA TYR A 191 -14.94 15.89 -12.16
C TYR A 191 -16.41 15.78 -11.76
N SER A 192 -17.31 16.42 -12.50
CA SER A 192 -18.75 16.33 -12.22
C SER A 192 -19.30 14.92 -12.43
N SER A 193 -18.73 14.15 -13.36
CA SER A 193 -19.11 12.75 -13.57
C SER A 193 -18.53 11.85 -12.47
N TYR A 194 -17.28 12.09 -12.09
CA TYR A 194 -16.61 11.40 -10.99
C TYR A 194 -17.36 11.54 -9.66
N VAL A 195 -17.82 12.75 -9.31
CA VAL A 195 -18.59 12.98 -8.07
C VAL A 195 -19.89 12.19 -8.08
N LYS A 196 -20.60 12.13 -9.21
CA LYS A 196 -21.85 11.36 -9.33
C LYS A 196 -21.61 9.87 -9.15
N GLU A 197 -20.61 9.33 -9.83
CA GLU A 197 -20.24 7.92 -9.71
C GLU A 197 -19.88 7.55 -8.27
N LEU A 198 -19.06 8.37 -7.60
CA LEU A 198 -18.73 8.15 -6.20
C LEU A 198 -19.94 8.24 -5.28
N THR A 199 -20.86 9.18 -5.50
CA THR A 199 -22.11 9.27 -4.74
C THR A 199 -22.96 8.02 -4.92
N GLU A 200 -23.06 7.48 -6.14
CA GLU A 200 -23.80 6.25 -6.43
C GLU A 200 -23.18 5.02 -5.76
N VAL A 201 -21.86 4.88 -5.80
CA VAL A 201 -21.14 3.72 -5.24
C VAL A 201 -21.07 3.77 -3.72
N SER A 202 -20.79 4.95 -3.14
CA SER A 202 -20.58 5.10 -1.69
C SER A 202 -21.86 5.38 -0.91
N GLY A 203 -22.93 5.82 -1.58
CA GLY A 203 -24.14 6.33 -0.94
C GLY A 203 -23.97 7.67 -0.24
N MET A 204 -22.80 8.34 -0.38
CA MET A 204 -22.54 9.64 0.24
C MET A 204 -23.15 10.79 -0.58
N PRO A 205 -23.72 11.82 0.07
CA PRO A 205 -24.18 13.03 -0.63
C PRO A 205 -23.07 13.71 -1.43
N GLU A 206 -23.41 14.31 -2.58
CA GLU A 206 -22.42 14.96 -3.46
C GLU A 206 -21.57 16.01 -2.73
N GLU A 207 -22.16 16.77 -1.80
CA GLU A 207 -21.44 17.79 -1.02
C GLU A 207 -20.29 17.16 -0.20
N GLN A 208 -20.57 16.05 0.47
CA GLN A 208 -19.56 15.31 1.23
C GLN A 208 -18.47 14.72 0.33
N VAL A 209 -18.83 14.22 -0.86
CA VAL A 209 -17.86 13.74 -1.84
C VAL A 209 -16.93 14.86 -2.30
N ARG A 210 -17.47 16.06 -2.55
CA ARG A 210 -16.70 17.23 -2.98
C ARG A 210 -15.78 17.78 -1.88
N ASP A 211 -16.16 17.63 -0.62
CA ASP A 211 -15.32 17.99 0.52
C ASP A 211 -14.16 17.00 0.68
N LEU A 212 -14.42 15.69 0.47
CA LEU A 212 -13.41 14.65 0.56
C LEU A 212 -12.43 14.67 -0.62
N VAL A 213 -12.93 14.93 -1.83
CA VAL A 213 -12.12 15.02 -3.05
C VAL A 213 -12.41 16.34 -3.77
N PRO A 214 -11.84 17.46 -3.31
CA PRO A 214 -11.97 18.73 -4.00
C PRO A 214 -11.43 18.68 -5.41
N VAL A 215 -11.89 19.59 -6.28
CA VAL A 215 -11.52 19.62 -7.71
C VAL A 215 -10.00 19.62 -7.95
N HIS A 216 -9.21 20.32 -7.12
CA HIS A 216 -7.77 20.36 -7.26
C HIS A 216 -7.13 18.99 -6.97
N VAL A 217 -7.61 18.29 -5.93
CA VAL A 217 -7.19 16.92 -5.62
C VAL A 217 -7.58 15.97 -6.75
N TYR A 218 -8.79 16.13 -7.31
CA TYR A 218 -9.20 15.33 -8.47
C TYR A 218 -8.28 15.53 -9.67
N MET A 219 -7.91 16.77 -10.00
CA MET A 219 -7.08 17.05 -11.17
C MET A 219 -5.60 16.70 -10.97
N GLU A 220 -5.11 16.74 -9.73
CA GLU A 220 -3.68 16.56 -9.41
C GLU A 220 -3.33 15.14 -8.95
N GLU A 221 -4.18 14.52 -8.13
CA GLU A 221 -3.86 13.25 -7.43
C GLU A 221 -4.56 12.04 -8.03
N VAL A 222 -5.81 12.17 -8.50
CA VAL A 222 -6.56 11.03 -9.06
C VAL A 222 -5.87 10.38 -10.26
N PRO A 223 -5.22 11.10 -11.20
CA PRO A 223 -4.46 10.45 -12.26
C PRO A 223 -3.39 9.48 -11.73
N ALA A 224 -2.69 9.86 -10.66
CA ALA A 224 -1.69 9.02 -10.03
C ALA A 224 -2.32 7.78 -9.38
N LEU A 225 -3.45 7.95 -8.68
CA LEU A 225 -4.21 6.83 -8.10
C LEU A 225 -4.71 5.86 -9.17
N THR A 226 -5.30 6.36 -10.25
CA THR A 226 -5.76 5.53 -11.37
C THR A 226 -4.63 4.73 -12.00
N MET A 227 -3.46 5.34 -12.20
CA MET A 227 -2.30 4.61 -12.73
C MET A 227 -1.75 3.60 -11.72
N LEU A 228 -1.72 3.92 -10.42
CA LEU A 228 -1.33 2.97 -9.37
C LEU A 228 -2.27 1.76 -9.32
N ASP A 229 -3.57 1.95 -9.50
CA ASP A 229 -4.55 0.86 -9.57
C ASP A 229 -4.31 -0.02 -10.81
N GLU A 230 -4.06 0.57 -11.97
CA GLU A 230 -3.71 -0.17 -13.20
C GLU A 230 -2.43 -0.99 -13.03
N MET A 231 -1.39 -0.39 -12.44
CA MET A 231 -0.12 -1.05 -12.17
C MET A 231 -0.27 -2.16 -11.11
N SER A 232 -1.06 -1.91 -10.05
CA SER A 232 -1.37 -2.91 -9.01
C SER A 232 -2.07 -4.12 -9.60
N ALA A 233 -3.08 -3.91 -10.43
CA ALA A 233 -3.82 -4.98 -11.10
C ALA A 233 -2.90 -5.82 -12.01
N TRP A 234 -1.90 -5.19 -12.65
CA TRP A 234 -0.90 -5.89 -13.45
C TRP A 234 0.12 -6.68 -12.60
N ILE A 235 0.59 -6.13 -11.46
CA ILE A 235 1.48 -6.84 -10.53
C ILE A 235 0.76 -8.03 -9.90
N ALA A 236 -0.50 -7.86 -9.49
CA ALA A 236 -1.30 -8.90 -8.83
C ALA A 236 -1.42 -10.19 -9.66
N GLN A 237 -1.42 -10.08 -10.99
CA GLN A 237 -1.44 -11.24 -11.91
C GLN A 237 -0.11 -12.03 -11.94
N GLN A 238 0.97 -11.43 -11.47
CA GLN A 238 2.32 -12.00 -11.49
C GLN A 238 2.72 -12.59 -10.14
N VAL A 239 2.10 -12.13 -9.05
CA VAL A 239 2.35 -12.67 -7.71
C VAL A 239 1.81 -14.09 -7.61
N LYS A 240 2.65 -15.01 -7.15
CA LYS A 240 2.34 -16.43 -6.96
C LYS A 240 2.56 -16.83 -5.52
N LEU A 241 1.60 -17.55 -4.97
CA LEU A 241 1.74 -18.22 -3.68
C LEU A 241 2.42 -19.58 -3.91
N GLU A 242 3.61 -19.75 -3.37
CA GLU A 242 4.30 -21.04 -3.34
C GLU A 242 3.76 -21.86 -2.16
N SER A 243 3.29 -23.07 -2.42
CA SER A 243 3.04 -24.08 -1.40
C SER A 243 4.37 -24.73 -0.98
N GLU A 244 4.56 -25.04 0.31
CA GLU A 244 5.82 -25.63 0.84
C GLU A 244 6.24 -26.98 0.23
N SER A 245 5.47 -27.59 -0.66
CA SER A 245 5.83 -28.83 -1.31
C SER A 245 6.62 -28.60 -2.61
N GLU A 246 7.93 -28.37 -2.49
CA GLU A 246 8.95 -29.09 -3.28
C GLU A 246 10.36 -28.55 -2.95
N PRO A 247 11.25 -29.35 -2.34
CA PRO A 247 12.67 -29.01 -2.36
C PRO A 247 13.14 -29.06 -3.81
N LYS A 248 13.71 -27.95 -4.31
CA LYS A 248 14.39 -27.92 -5.60
C LYS A 248 15.34 -29.12 -5.70
N PRO A 249 15.29 -29.93 -6.77
CA PRO A 249 16.29 -30.97 -6.97
C PRO A 249 17.65 -30.27 -7.03
N LYS A 250 18.58 -30.75 -6.21
CA LYS A 250 19.98 -30.34 -6.31
C LYS A 250 20.52 -30.92 -7.61
N ASP A 251 20.77 -30.07 -8.58
CA ASP A 251 21.71 -30.35 -9.66
C ASP A 251 23.16 -30.28 -9.14
#